data_AF-A0A7X4A4W0-F1
#
_entry.id   AF-A0A7X4A4W0-F1
#
_cell.length_a   1.000
_cell.length_b   1.000
_cell.length_c   1.000
_cell.angle_alpha   90.00
_cell.angle_beta   90.00
_cell.angle_gamma   90.00
#
_symmetry.space_group_name_H-M   'P 1'
#
loop_
_entity.id
_entity.type
_entity.pdbx_description
1 polymer ?
#
loop_
_entity_poly.entity_id
_entity_poly.type
_entity_poly.pdbx_seq_one_letter_code
_entity_poly.pdbx_strand_id
1 'polypeptide(L)'
;RFLTEDIVDGGSEVPDSSYYAAEFARAGMDFLSLSRGGRFEDAKQPNVGEAAYPYTGRSGYECMPAYISDERGPFGRNVEPGAAIRKAVREAGFETPVIVTGGIHGFEKGERILQEGKADIVGIARQALADPDFFLKVRAGCGSEVRVCEYTNYCEGLDQKHKQVTCKLWDRKELDEPGVKRTLDGKRRTTAPAWAGPAA
;
A
#
# COMPACT_ATOMS: atom_id res chain seq x y z
N ARG A 1 -1.37 1.47 13.48
CA ARG A 1 -1.89 1.82 12.13
C ARG A 1 -3.41 1.87 12.23
N PHE A 2 -4.06 2.87 11.66
CA PHE A 2 -5.52 3.02 11.67
C PHE A 2 -6.04 3.56 10.33
N LEU A 3 -7.35 3.50 10.12
CA LEU A 3 -7.98 3.92 8.87
C LEU A 3 -8.20 5.43 8.89
N THR A 4 -8.09 6.10 7.74
CA THR A 4 -8.47 7.51 7.64
C THR A 4 -9.98 7.69 7.63
N GLU A 5 -10.68 6.75 7.00
CA GLU A 5 -12.13 6.66 6.84
C GLU A 5 -12.50 5.18 6.68
N ASP A 6 -13.68 4.79 7.16
CA ASP A 6 -14.19 3.42 7.04
C ASP A 6 -14.87 3.15 5.69
N ILE A 7 -15.44 4.18 5.05
CA ILE A 7 -16.04 4.11 3.70
C ILE A 7 -17.23 3.12 3.65
N VAL A 8 -17.99 3.11 4.74
CA VAL A 8 -19.26 2.40 4.88
C VAL A 8 -20.25 3.30 5.61
N ASP A 9 -21.54 3.06 5.43
CA ASP A 9 -22.59 3.87 6.08
C ASP A 9 -22.47 3.77 7.60
N GLY A 10 -22.43 4.93 8.28
CA GLY A 10 -22.24 5.00 9.73
C GLY A 10 -20.82 4.66 10.22
N GLY A 11 -19.86 4.50 9.32
CA GLY A 11 -18.45 4.32 9.66
C GLY A 11 -17.75 5.63 10.02
N SER A 12 -16.53 5.52 10.55
CA SER A 12 -15.69 6.66 10.92
C SER A 12 -15.29 7.48 9.69
N GLU A 13 -15.37 8.80 9.82
CA GLU A 13 -14.93 9.74 8.79
C GLU A 13 -13.59 10.40 9.18
N VAL A 14 -13.07 11.27 8.30
CA VAL A 14 -11.82 12.01 8.55
C VAL A 14 -11.85 12.80 9.86
N PRO A 15 -12.95 13.48 10.26
CA PRO A 15 -13.02 14.16 11.55
C PRO A 15 -12.81 13.22 12.75
N ASP A 16 -13.42 12.04 12.73
CA ASP A 16 -13.25 11.04 13.81
C ASP A 16 -11.80 10.56 13.87
N SER A 17 -11.23 10.19 12.73
CA SER A 17 -9.84 9.74 12.63
C SER A 17 -8.85 10.83 13.03
N SER A 18 -9.17 12.10 12.77
CA SER A 18 -8.37 13.25 13.18
C SER A 18 -8.38 13.44 14.70
N TYR A 19 -9.55 13.27 15.33
CA TYR A 19 -9.66 13.24 16.79
C TYR A 19 -8.81 12.12 17.40
N TYR A 20 -8.96 10.89 16.91
CA TYR A 20 -8.17 9.76 17.42
C TYR A 20 -6.66 9.94 17.17
N ALA A 21 -6.26 10.53 16.05
CA ALA A 21 -4.86 10.84 15.77
C ALA A 21 -4.26 11.78 16.83
N ALA A 22 -4.99 12.83 17.21
CA ALA A 22 -4.56 13.75 18.26
C ALA A 22 -4.47 13.06 19.63
N GLU A 23 -5.43 12.18 19.95
CA GLU A 23 -5.38 11.41 21.20
C GLU A 23 -4.24 10.38 21.22
N PHE A 24 -3.94 9.72 20.09
CA PHE A 24 -2.78 8.84 19.98
C PHE A 24 -1.46 9.60 20.09
N ALA A 25 -1.37 10.79 19.51
CA ALA A 25 -0.20 11.66 19.66
C ALA A 25 -0.03 12.11 21.11
N ARG A 26 -1.12 12.50 21.78
CA ARG A 26 -1.13 12.85 23.22
C ARG A 26 -0.70 11.69 24.11
N ALA A 27 -1.11 10.47 23.76
CA ALA A 27 -0.70 9.25 24.45
C ALA A 27 0.79 8.90 24.25
N GLY A 28 1.51 9.63 23.38
CA GLY A 28 2.95 9.46 23.17
C GLY A 28 3.33 8.40 22.14
N MET A 29 2.48 8.13 21.16
CA MET A 29 2.84 7.23 20.04
C MET A 29 4.02 7.81 19.24
N ASP A 30 5.00 6.96 18.91
CA ASP A 30 6.19 7.37 18.14
C ASP A 30 5.87 7.78 16.70
N PHE A 31 4.82 7.22 16.11
CA PHE A 31 4.33 7.56 14.78
C PHE A 31 2.89 7.10 14.58
N LEU A 32 2.20 7.71 13.61
CA LEU A 32 0.85 7.38 13.20
C LEU A 32 0.86 6.88 11.76
N SER A 33 0.58 5.60 11.55
CA SER A 33 0.47 5.03 10.20
C SER A 33 -0.97 4.97 9.71
N LEU A 34 -1.25 5.60 8.57
CA LEU A 34 -2.57 5.73 7.99
C LEU A 34 -2.80 4.78 6.81
N SER A 35 -4.01 4.25 6.72
CA SER A 35 -4.47 3.37 5.66
C SER A 35 -5.88 3.73 5.20
N ARG A 36 -6.28 3.20 4.06
CA ARG A 36 -7.68 2.79 3.84
C ARG A 36 -7.77 1.29 4.07
N GLY A 37 -8.92 0.79 4.52
CA GLY A 37 -9.13 -0.61 4.86
C GLY A 37 -10.42 -1.10 4.22
N GLY A 38 -10.46 -2.40 3.92
CA GLY A 38 -11.70 -3.06 3.59
C GLY A 38 -12.48 -3.34 4.86
N ARG A 39 -13.81 -3.26 4.77
CA ARG A 39 -14.76 -3.49 5.86
C ARG A 39 -15.53 -4.77 5.57
N PHE A 40 -15.86 -5.52 6.61
CA PHE A 40 -16.71 -6.71 6.44
C PHE A 40 -18.18 -6.31 6.29
N GLU A 41 -18.52 -5.12 6.77
CA GLU A 41 -19.86 -4.52 6.75
C GLU A 41 -20.39 -4.30 5.33
N ASP A 42 -19.52 -4.05 4.34
CA ASP A 42 -19.88 -3.92 2.93
C ASP A 42 -19.28 -5.01 2.02
N ALA A 43 -18.70 -6.05 2.62
CA ALA A 43 -18.18 -7.18 1.87
C ALA A 43 -19.32 -7.92 1.14
N LYS A 44 -19.06 -8.32 -0.10
CA LYS A 44 -20.00 -9.13 -0.88
C LYS A 44 -20.08 -10.54 -0.28
N GLN A 45 -21.25 -11.15 -0.41
CA GLN A 45 -21.48 -12.53 -0.02
C GLN A 45 -20.47 -13.45 -0.75
N PRO A 46 -19.65 -14.23 -0.02
CA PRO A 46 -18.73 -15.18 -0.65
C PRO A 46 -19.49 -16.36 -1.26
N ASN A 47 -18.84 -17.08 -2.18
CA ASN A 47 -19.38 -18.34 -2.69
C ASN A 47 -19.49 -19.37 -1.56
N VAL A 48 -20.36 -20.36 -1.75
CA VAL A 48 -20.50 -21.47 -0.79
C VAL A 48 -19.15 -22.19 -0.64
N GLY A 49 -18.65 -22.27 0.59
CA GLY A 49 -17.36 -22.87 0.92
C GLY A 49 -16.18 -21.90 0.92
N GLU A 50 -16.38 -20.63 0.59
CA GLU A 50 -15.36 -19.57 0.68
C GLU A 50 -15.57 -18.69 1.93
N ALA A 51 -14.48 -18.18 2.49
CA ALA A 51 -14.53 -17.23 3.60
C ALA A 51 -14.91 -15.82 3.10
N ALA A 52 -15.58 -15.05 3.96
CA ALA A 52 -15.82 -13.63 3.69
C ALA A 52 -14.49 -12.88 3.51
N TYR A 53 -14.47 -11.88 2.62
CA TYR A 53 -13.27 -11.14 2.30
C TYR A 53 -13.55 -9.63 2.24
N PRO A 54 -12.85 -8.80 3.05
CA PRO A 54 -13.26 -7.43 3.33
C PRO A 54 -13.01 -6.46 2.16
N TYR A 55 -12.33 -6.91 1.09
CA TYR A 55 -11.98 -6.05 -0.04
C TYR A 55 -12.92 -6.17 -1.24
N THR A 56 -14.06 -6.84 -1.07
CA THR A 56 -15.03 -7.09 -2.15
C THR A 56 -16.09 -5.99 -2.30
N GLY A 57 -16.23 -5.12 -1.29
CA GLY A 57 -17.11 -3.95 -1.25
C GLY A 57 -16.48 -2.64 -1.75
N ARG A 58 -17.16 -1.51 -1.48
CA ARG A 58 -16.70 -0.15 -1.81
C ARG A 58 -15.48 0.24 -0.97
N SER A 59 -15.50 -0.05 0.33
CA SER A 59 -14.36 0.18 1.23
C SER A 59 -13.11 -0.55 0.73
N GLY A 60 -13.32 -1.78 0.24
CA GLY A 60 -12.33 -2.62 -0.40
C GLY A 60 -11.73 -2.01 -1.65
N TYR A 61 -12.60 -1.57 -2.56
CA TYR A 61 -12.20 -0.89 -3.79
C TYR A 61 -11.42 0.40 -3.52
N GLU A 62 -11.81 1.20 -2.53
CA GLU A 62 -11.10 2.42 -2.15
C GLU A 62 -9.73 2.13 -1.48
N CYS A 63 -9.61 1.00 -0.79
CA CYS A 63 -8.36 0.54 -0.18
C CYS A 63 -7.37 -0.01 -1.21
N MET A 64 -7.84 -0.92 -2.08
CA MET A 64 -7.01 -1.63 -3.06
C MET A 64 -7.55 -1.50 -4.48
N PRO A 65 -7.63 -0.28 -5.03
CA PRO A 65 -8.03 -0.11 -6.42
C PRO A 65 -6.99 -0.76 -7.35
N ALA A 66 -7.47 -1.42 -8.40
CA ALA A 66 -6.68 -2.03 -9.45
C ALA A 66 -6.35 -1.01 -10.56
N TYR A 67 -5.53 -1.39 -11.53
CA TYR A 67 -5.23 -0.53 -12.69
C TYR A 67 -6.48 -0.22 -13.55
N ILE A 68 -7.45 -1.14 -13.58
CA ILE A 68 -8.80 -0.86 -14.07
C ILE A 68 -9.56 -0.24 -12.90
N SER A 69 -9.84 1.06 -13.00
CA SER A 69 -10.42 1.87 -11.94
C SER A 69 -11.29 2.97 -12.56
N ASP A 70 -12.05 3.67 -11.73
CA ASP A 70 -12.79 4.87 -12.10
C ASP A 70 -11.86 6.01 -12.58
N GLU A 71 -12.44 7.15 -12.92
CA GLU A 71 -11.73 8.33 -13.44
C GLU A 71 -10.60 8.85 -12.52
N ARG A 72 -10.70 8.66 -11.20
CA ARG A 72 -9.65 9.04 -10.25
C ARG A 72 -8.43 8.12 -10.34
N GLY A 73 -8.64 6.89 -10.79
CA GLY A 73 -7.60 5.86 -10.86
C GLY A 73 -7.18 5.34 -9.48
N PRO A 74 -6.21 4.41 -9.41
CA PRO A 74 -5.85 3.73 -8.18
C PRO A 74 -4.93 4.53 -7.24
N PHE A 75 -4.47 5.72 -7.65
CA PHE A 75 -3.29 6.34 -7.04
C PHE A 75 -3.64 7.51 -6.13
N GLY A 76 -3.07 7.53 -4.93
CA GLY A 76 -3.16 8.68 -4.01
C GLY A 76 -4.51 8.82 -3.30
N ARG A 77 -5.37 7.79 -3.30
CA ARG A 77 -6.73 7.91 -2.74
C ARG A 77 -6.78 8.32 -1.27
N ASN A 78 -5.73 8.02 -0.54
CA ASN A 78 -5.58 8.24 0.90
C ASN A 78 -4.67 9.44 1.24
N VAL A 79 -4.21 10.20 0.24
CA VAL A 79 -3.28 11.33 0.45
C VAL A 79 -3.97 12.52 1.13
N GLU A 80 -5.09 12.99 0.57
CA GLU A 80 -5.80 14.14 1.14
C GLU A 80 -6.41 13.85 2.53
N PRO A 81 -7.06 12.69 2.78
CA PRO A 81 -7.47 12.31 4.13
C PRO A 81 -6.29 12.26 5.12
N GLY A 82 -5.14 11.71 4.68
CA GLY A 82 -3.93 11.65 5.50
C GLY A 82 -3.35 13.03 5.83
N ALA A 83 -3.37 13.94 4.87
CA ALA A 83 -2.94 15.33 5.06
C ALA A 83 -3.84 16.07 6.08
N ALA A 84 -5.16 15.87 6.01
CA ALA A 84 -6.10 16.44 6.97
C ALA A 84 -5.84 15.93 8.40
N ILE A 85 -5.61 14.62 8.56
CA ILE A 85 -5.28 14.03 9.86
C ILE A 85 -3.94 14.56 10.38
N ARG A 86 -2.92 14.68 9.52
CA ARG A 86 -1.63 15.28 9.91
C ARG A 86 -1.79 16.73 10.37
N LYS A 87 -2.61 17.51 9.66
CA LYS A 87 -2.94 18.89 10.03
C LYS A 87 -3.56 18.93 11.43
N ALA A 88 -4.52 18.05 11.73
CA ALA A 88 -5.16 17.99 13.04
C ALA A 88 -4.17 17.63 14.17
N VAL A 89 -3.23 16.72 13.93
CA VAL A 89 -2.17 16.38 14.90
C VAL A 89 -1.30 17.60 15.22
N ARG A 90 -0.94 18.39 14.19
CA ARG A 90 -0.15 19.63 14.36
C ARG A 90 -0.96 20.72 15.06
N GLU A 91 -2.23 20.90 14.71
CA GLU A 91 -3.14 21.85 15.38
C GLU A 91 -3.38 21.51 16.86
N ALA A 92 -3.31 20.22 17.21
CA ALA A 92 -3.36 19.75 18.59
C ALA A 92 -2.03 19.95 19.37
N GLY A 93 -0.99 20.50 18.72
CA GLY A 93 0.30 20.82 19.33
C GLY A 93 1.30 19.67 19.36
N PHE A 94 1.11 18.61 18.55
CA PHE A 94 1.99 17.45 18.51
C PHE A 94 2.78 17.34 17.20
N GLU A 95 4.06 16.99 17.31
CA GLU A 95 4.96 16.74 16.17
C GLU A 95 5.06 15.24 15.80
N THR A 96 4.17 14.39 16.32
CA THR A 96 4.16 12.96 16.02
C THR A 96 4.16 12.73 14.49
N PRO A 97 5.14 11.98 13.95
CA PRO A 97 5.23 11.69 12.53
C PRO A 97 4.01 10.94 11.99
N VAL A 98 3.48 11.40 10.85
CA VAL A 98 2.36 10.77 10.15
C VAL A 98 2.83 10.11 8.85
N ILE A 99 2.57 8.80 8.75
CA ILE A 99 2.90 7.98 7.59
C ILE A 99 1.69 7.84 6.69
N VAL A 100 1.80 8.28 5.45
CA VAL A 100 0.76 8.15 4.42
C VAL A 100 1.11 7.05 3.44
N THR A 101 0.12 6.19 3.16
CA THR A 101 0.18 5.15 2.13
C THR A 101 -1.03 5.30 1.21
N GLY A 102 -0.99 4.79 -0.02
CA GLY A 102 -2.17 4.79 -0.89
C GLY A 102 -1.83 4.90 -2.36
N GLY A 103 -1.44 3.79 -2.99
CA GLY A 103 -1.16 3.78 -4.43
C GLY A 103 0.03 4.65 -4.86
N ILE A 104 1.06 4.72 -4.03
CA ILE A 104 2.31 5.43 -4.32
C ILE A 104 3.31 4.41 -4.86
N HIS A 105 3.84 4.65 -6.07
CA HIS A 105 4.66 3.69 -6.82
C HIS A 105 5.93 4.27 -7.44
N GLY A 106 6.11 5.59 -7.37
CA GLY A 106 7.23 6.28 -8.01
C GLY A 106 7.79 7.36 -7.11
N PHE A 107 9.07 7.67 -7.33
CA PHE A 107 9.81 8.70 -6.58
C PHE A 107 9.10 10.05 -6.65
N GLU A 108 8.78 10.54 -7.85
CA GLU A 108 8.18 11.87 -8.05
C GLU A 108 6.89 12.08 -7.26
N LYS A 109 6.02 11.05 -7.21
CA LYS A 109 4.77 11.12 -6.44
C LYS A 109 5.03 11.13 -4.94
N GLY A 110 5.95 10.31 -4.45
CA GLY A 110 6.34 10.29 -3.04
C GLY A 110 6.96 11.61 -2.61
N GLU A 111 7.91 12.12 -3.41
CA GLU A 111 8.59 13.39 -3.16
C GLU A 111 7.61 14.57 -3.13
N ARG A 112 6.68 14.64 -4.10
CA ARG A 112 5.64 15.69 -4.12
C ARG A 112 4.80 15.68 -2.84
N ILE A 113 4.39 14.51 -2.36
CA ILE A 113 3.59 14.39 -1.11
C ILE A 113 4.37 14.95 0.09
N LEU A 114 5.68 14.70 0.17
CA LEU A 114 6.54 15.21 1.24
C LEU A 114 6.74 16.73 1.12
N GLN A 115 7.06 17.23 -0.08
CA GLN A 115 7.25 18.66 -0.34
C GLN A 115 5.98 19.49 -0.07
N GLU A 116 4.81 18.94 -0.35
CA GLU A 116 3.51 19.55 -0.05
C GLU A 116 3.12 19.46 1.44
N GLY A 117 3.95 18.83 2.30
CA GLY A 117 3.67 18.68 3.73
C GLY A 117 2.50 17.76 4.06
N LYS A 118 2.12 16.88 3.13
CA LYS A 118 0.95 15.97 3.26
C LYS A 118 1.27 14.70 4.05
N ALA A 119 2.55 14.40 4.25
CA ALA A 119 3.03 13.30 5.08
C ALA A 119 4.41 13.64 5.66
N ASP A 120 4.79 13.02 6.77
CA ASP A 120 6.19 13.03 7.24
C ASP A 120 6.97 11.84 6.67
N ILE A 121 6.27 10.73 6.39
CA ILE A 121 6.83 9.53 5.74
C ILE A 121 5.82 9.01 4.72
N VAL A 122 6.33 8.60 3.56
CA VAL A 122 5.55 7.91 2.54
C VAL A 122 5.82 6.41 2.60
N GLY A 123 4.76 5.62 2.78
CA GLY A 123 4.86 4.16 2.76
C GLY A 123 4.42 3.55 1.42
N ILE A 124 5.19 2.56 0.97
CA ILE A 124 4.90 1.76 -0.22
C ILE A 124 4.84 0.28 0.17
N ALA A 125 3.90 -0.47 -0.42
CA ALA A 125 3.75 -1.91 -0.18
C ALA A 125 3.88 -2.68 -1.50
N ARG A 126 2.89 -2.52 -2.39
CA ARG A 126 2.86 -3.19 -3.70
C ARG A 126 4.10 -2.86 -4.57
N GLN A 127 4.59 -1.61 -4.52
CA GLN A 127 5.80 -1.23 -5.23
C GLN A 127 7.06 -1.88 -4.65
N ALA A 128 7.19 -1.97 -3.32
CA ALA A 128 8.32 -2.66 -2.69
C ALA A 128 8.31 -4.18 -2.97
N LEU A 129 7.12 -4.79 -3.12
CA LEU A 129 6.99 -6.18 -3.56
C LEU A 129 7.34 -6.37 -5.04
N ALA A 130 6.95 -5.42 -5.89
CA ALA A 130 7.28 -5.43 -7.32
C ALA A 130 8.80 -5.26 -7.54
N ASP A 131 9.43 -4.39 -6.76
CA ASP A 131 10.86 -4.11 -6.83
C ASP A 131 11.44 -3.87 -5.44
N PRO A 132 12.01 -4.91 -4.79
CA PRO A 132 12.68 -4.76 -3.51
C PRO A 132 13.86 -3.78 -3.54
N ASP A 133 14.47 -3.60 -4.72
CA ASP A 133 15.62 -2.72 -4.94
C ASP A 133 15.20 -1.28 -5.32
N PHE A 134 13.89 -0.96 -5.27
CA PHE A 134 13.33 0.34 -5.67
C PHE A 134 14.12 1.53 -5.15
N PHE A 135 14.40 1.57 -3.84
CA PHE A 135 15.12 2.69 -3.23
C PHE A 135 16.58 2.79 -3.65
N LEU A 136 17.25 1.64 -3.86
CA LEU A 136 18.64 1.62 -4.33
C LEU A 136 18.73 2.18 -5.75
N LYS A 137 17.82 1.74 -6.63
CA LYS A 137 17.74 2.21 -8.02
C LYS A 137 17.42 3.70 -8.11
N VAL A 138 16.39 4.16 -7.39
CA VAL A 138 16.02 5.58 -7.35
C VAL A 138 17.18 6.42 -6.85
N ARG A 139 17.83 6.02 -5.74
CA ARG A 139 18.98 6.74 -5.18
C ARG A 139 20.19 6.79 -6.13
N ALA A 140 20.40 5.74 -6.92
CA ALA A 140 21.49 5.68 -7.89
C ALA A 140 21.19 6.40 -9.22
N GLY A 141 19.99 6.97 -9.39
CA GLY A 141 19.58 7.57 -10.66
C GLY A 141 19.12 6.56 -11.72
N CYS A 142 19.03 5.27 -11.37
CA CYS A 142 18.58 4.17 -12.22
C CYS A 142 17.06 4.02 -12.25
N GLY A 143 16.32 5.12 -12.29
CA GLY A 143 14.84 5.11 -12.24
C GLY A 143 14.19 4.32 -13.38
N SER A 144 14.84 4.25 -14.54
CA SER A 144 14.39 3.47 -15.70
C SER A 144 14.46 1.95 -15.48
N GLU A 145 15.25 1.48 -14.53
CA GLU A 145 15.38 0.06 -14.17
C GLU A 145 14.38 -0.39 -13.10
N VAL A 146 13.57 0.56 -12.58
CA VAL A 146 12.55 0.27 -11.59
C VAL A 146 11.47 -0.61 -12.20
N ARG A 147 11.21 -1.75 -11.57
CA ARG A 147 10.07 -2.61 -11.89
C ARG A 147 8.82 -2.03 -11.25
N VAL A 148 8.17 -1.10 -11.96
CA VAL A 148 6.96 -0.43 -11.48
C VAL A 148 5.81 -1.42 -11.34
N CYS A 149 5.11 -1.37 -10.20
CA CYS A 149 3.94 -2.19 -9.96
C CYS A 149 2.85 -1.89 -10.99
N GLU A 150 2.28 -2.93 -11.61
CA GLU A 150 1.17 -2.81 -12.58
C GLU A 150 -0.21 -2.66 -11.92
N TYR A 151 -0.32 -2.68 -10.58
CA TYR A 151 -1.60 -2.57 -9.86
C TYR A 151 -2.65 -3.61 -10.30
N THR A 152 -2.22 -4.81 -10.64
CA THR A 152 -3.10 -5.92 -11.06
C THR A 152 -3.84 -6.60 -9.91
N ASN A 153 -3.49 -6.26 -8.66
CA ASN A 153 -3.92 -6.96 -7.45
C ASN A 153 -3.59 -8.46 -7.44
N TYR A 154 -2.68 -8.93 -8.30
CA TYR A 154 -2.24 -10.33 -8.31
C TYR A 154 -1.77 -10.83 -6.93
N CYS A 155 -1.01 -9.99 -6.22
CA CYS A 155 -0.52 -10.30 -4.87
C CYS A 155 -1.66 -10.44 -3.84
N GLU A 156 -2.71 -9.63 -3.98
CA GLU A 156 -3.90 -9.66 -3.13
C GLU A 156 -4.75 -10.89 -3.42
N GLY A 157 -4.93 -11.26 -4.69
CA GLY A 157 -5.67 -12.47 -5.05
C GLY A 157 -4.97 -13.77 -4.59
N LEU A 158 -3.65 -13.73 -4.39
CA LEU A 158 -2.92 -14.83 -3.73
C LEU A 158 -3.18 -14.85 -2.23
N ASP A 159 -3.13 -13.70 -1.57
CA ASP A 159 -3.41 -13.54 -0.14
C ASP A 159 -4.83 -14.01 0.20
N GLN A 160 -5.83 -13.53 -0.55
CA GLN A 160 -7.24 -13.94 -0.44
C GLN A 160 -7.40 -15.47 -0.49
N LYS A 161 -6.62 -16.14 -1.34
CA LYS A 161 -6.67 -17.60 -1.54
C LYS A 161 -5.72 -18.36 -0.62
N HIS A 162 -5.14 -17.70 0.38
CA HIS A 162 -4.19 -18.27 1.33
C HIS A 162 -3.03 -18.98 0.61
N LYS A 163 -2.54 -18.39 -0.48
CA LYS A 163 -1.36 -18.85 -1.21
C LYS A 163 -0.16 -17.98 -0.85
N GLN A 164 1.04 -18.54 -0.99
CA GLN A 164 2.26 -17.74 -0.86
C GLN A 164 2.21 -16.55 -1.83
N VAL A 165 2.28 -15.35 -1.24
CA VAL A 165 2.18 -14.07 -1.93
C VAL A 165 3.48 -13.81 -2.70
N THR A 166 3.34 -13.58 -4.00
CA THR A 166 4.43 -13.28 -4.95
C THR A 166 4.00 -12.15 -5.88
N CYS A 167 4.91 -11.61 -6.69
CA CYS A 167 4.56 -10.60 -7.69
C CYS A 167 4.54 -11.17 -9.10
N LYS A 168 3.46 -10.92 -9.85
CA LYS A 168 3.31 -11.30 -11.26
C LYS A 168 4.50 -10.88 -12.14
N LEU A 169 5.18 -9.77 -11.82
CA LEU A 169 6.22 -9.20 -12.67
C LEU A 169 7.52 -9.99 -12.68
N TRP A 170 7.71 -10.87 -11.70
CA TRP A 170 8.93 -11.66 -11.54
C TRP A 170 8.71 -13.11 -11.14
N ASP A 171 7.53 -13.48 -10.63
CA ASP A 171 7.35 -14.78 -9.98
C ASP A 171 7.45 -16.01 -10.88
N ARG A 172 7.42 -15.84 -12.20
CA ARG A 172 7.59 -16.93 -13.18
C ARG A 172 8.86 -16.82 -14.03
N LYS A 173 9.75 -15.87 -13.72
CA LYS A 173 10.98 -15.64 -14.49
C LYS A 173 12.13 -16.48 -13.97
N GLU A 174 12.97 -16.96 -14.88
CA GLU A 174 14.26 -17.64 -14.58
C GLU A 174 14.15 -18.71 -13.48
N LEU A 175 13.09 -19.53 -13.51
CA LEU A 175 12.84 -20.50 -12.44
C LEU A 175 13.98 -21.52 -12.30
N ASP A 176 14.66 -21.84 -13.39
CA ASP A 176 15.71 -22.86 -13.47
C ASP A 176 17.09 -22.35 -13.01
N GLU A 177 17.20 -21.08 -12.58
CA GLU A 177 18.41 -20.56 -11.96
C GLU A 177 18.75 -21.31 -10.65
N PRO A 178 20.02 -21.68 -10.45
CA PRO A 178 20.47 -22.29 -9.20
C PRO A 178 20.16 -21.42 -7.97
N GLY A 179 19.59 -22.03 -6.92
CA GLY A 179 19.33 -21.35 -5.65
C GLY A 179 18.00 -20.59 -5.57
N VAL A 180 17.20 -20.56 -6.65
CA VAL A 180 15.87 -19.92 -6.63
C VAL A 180 14.91 -20.70 -5.73
N LYS A 181 14.47 -20.05 -4.64
CA LYS A 181 13.41 -20.56 -3.79
C LYS A 181 12.07 -20.50 -4.51
N ARG A 182 11.34 -21.62 -4.50
CA ARG A 182 10.03 -21.75 -5.16
C ARG A 182 8.90 -21.90 -4.13
N THR A 183 7.68 -21.61 -4.58
CA THR A 183 6.45 -21.88 -3.84
C THR A 183 6.27 -23.38 -3.61
N LEU A 184 5.42 -23.76 -2.66
CA LEU A 184 5.12 -25.16 -2.33
C LEU A 184 4.64 -25.99 -3.53
N ASP A 185 3.93 -25.34 -4.48
CA ASP A 185 3.48 -25.95 -5.73
C ASP A 185 4.57 -26.00 -6.83
N GLY A 186 5.75 -25.44 -6.56
CA GLY A 186 6.90 -25.37 -7.48
C GLY A 186 6.72 -24.42 -8.67
N LYS A 187 5.60 -23.70 -8.78
CA LYS A 187 5.23 -22.94 -9.99
C LYS A 187 5.82 -21.53 -10.07
N ARG A 188 6.25 -20.98 -8.93
CA ARG A 188 6.66 -19.58 -8.81
C ARG A 188 7.88 -19.44 -7.94
N ARG A 189 8.75 -18.48 -8.22
CA ARG A 189 9.80 -18.06 -7.28
C ARG A 189 9.17 -17.24 -6.14
N THR A 190 9.76 -17.30 -4.95
CA THR A 190 9.31 -16.58 -3.75
C THR A 190 10.14 -15.34 -3.44
N THR A 191 11.19 -15.11 -4.23
CA THR A 191 12.10 -13.96 -4.12
C THR A 191 12.26 -13.32 -5.49
N ALA A 192 12.33 -11.99 -5.52
CA ALA A 192 12.57 -11.25 -6.75
C ALA A 192 14.01 -11.51 -7.27
N PRO A 193 14.25 -11.45 -8.59
CA PRO A 193 15.60 -11.42 -9.15
C PRO A 193 16.38 -10.25 -8.56
N ALA A 194 17.63 -10.50 -8.17
CA ALA A 194 18.51 -9.48 -7.61
C ALA A 194 18.85 -8.42 -8.67
N TRP A 195 18.91 -7.15 -8.27
CA TRP A 195 19.48 -6.10 -9.11
C TRP A 195 21.01 -6.19 -9.12
N ALA A 196 21.61 -6.19 -10.31
CA ALA A 196 23.07 -6.30 -10.50
C ALA A 196 23.85 -5.03 -10.14
N GLY A 197 23.15 -3.97 -9.70
CA GLY A 197 23.72 -2.63 -9.52
C GLY A 197 23.66 -1.80 -10.80
N PRO A 198 24.06 -0.51 -10.72
CA PRO A 198 24.08 0.37 -11.88
C PRO A 198 25.07 -0.15 -12.93
N ALA A 199 24.69 -0.07 -14.21
CA ALA A 199 25.63 -0.30 -15.30
C ALA A 199 26.80 0.70 -15.19
N ALA A 200 28.02 0.21 -15.41
CA ALA A 200 29.24 1.01 -15.38
C ALA A 200 29.34 1.99 -16.55
#